data_AF-A0A9D2NY30-F1
#
_entry.id   AF-A0A9D2NY30-F1
#
_cell.length_a   1.000
_cell.length_b   1.000
_cell.length_c   1.000
_cell.angle_alpha   90.00
_cell.angle_beta   90.00
_cell.angle_gamma   90.00
#
_symmetry.space_group_name_H-M   'P 1'
#
loop_
_entity.id
_entity.type
_entity.pdbx_description
1 polymer ?
#
loop_
_entity_poly.entity_id
_entity_poly.type
_entity_poly.pdbx_seq_one_letter_code
_entity_poly.pdbx_strand_id
1 'polypeptide(L)'
;MLTPQEVSEHAFAKAGFGGYNMAMVDEFLDQLTEDYTTLYKENAALKNKMKVLVEKVEEYRSTEEAMRKTLLTAQKMADDMVKEAEATKAGLIHQAEEEARKRVAGLRQEVEAEQFRLTAAQNATTAYVAKLKELYQHELEYLNGLDKLTPAPAQEADPVAAAAQDIQATVDHLAQEETGDLEDTKEMPGKEELEAGAAQEDEEEAPGGLYSDLTAAFAQQEPGTEHARHLSIDLEHLQFGKDYEIK
;
A
#
# COMPACT_ATOMS: atom_id res chain seq x y z
N MET A 1 81.78 35.67 37.85
CA MET A 1 82.08 37.03 37.35
C MET A 1 81.73 37.99 38.46
N LEU A 2 82.48 39.09 38.57
CA LEU A 2 82.15 40.14 39.53
C LEU A 2 80.78 40.73 39.18
N THR A 3 80.07 41.31 40.14
CA THR A 3 78.89 42.14 39.88
C THR A 3 79.31 43.61 39.73
N PRO A 4 78.51 44.47 39.10
CA PRO A 4 78.82 45.90 39.05
C PRO A 4 79.01 46.52 40.44
N GLN A 5 78.29 46.02 41.45
CA GLN A 5 78.46 46.46 42.84
C GLN A 5 79.80 46.01 43.41
N GLU A 6 80.21 44.77 43.17
CA GLU A 6 81.52 44.27 43.59
C GLU A 6 82.69 45.00 42.91
N VAL A 7 82.52 45.52 41.69
CA VAL A 7 83.54 46.36 41.00
C VAL A 7 83.61 47.75 41.61
N SER A 8 82.46 48.35 41.94
CA SER A 8 82.37 49.69 42.56
C SER A 8 82.95 49.74 43.97
N GLU A 9 82.74 48.69 44.76
CA GLU A 9 83.19 48.62 46.16
C GLU A 9 84.65 48.13 46.30
N HIS A 10 85.30 47.78 45.18
CA HIS A 10 86.63 47.18 45.20
C HIS A 10 87.74 48.20 45.47
N ALA A 11 88.37 48.13 46.64
CA ALA A 11 89.51 48.96 47.00
C ALA A 11 90.85 48.25 46.78
N PHE A 12 91.82 48.95 46.19
CA PHE A 12 93.19 48.46 46.03
C PHE A 12 94.11 48.94 47.15
N ALA A 13 95.05 48.09 47.58
CA ALA A 13 96.07 48.47 48.56
C ALA A 13 97.01 49.56 48.01
N LYS A 14 97.37 50.56 48.84
CA LYS A 14 98.23 51.68 48.44
C LYS A 14 99.66 51.20 48.13
N ALA A 15 100.14 51.47 46.92
CA ALA A 15 101.49 51.12 46.51
C ALA A 15 102.55 52.08 47.12
N GLY A 16 103.72 51.55 47.50
CA GLY A 16 104.78 52.30 48.17
C GLY A 16 105.58 53.24 47.24
N PHE A 17 106.11 52.74 46.12
CA PHE A 17 106.86 53.54 45.13
C PHE A 17 106.55 53.04 43.71
N GLY A 18 106.20 53.95 42.79
CA GLY A 18 105.95 53.62 41.38
C GLY A 18 104.58 53.00 41.03
N GLY A 19 103.56 53.16 41.88
CA GLY A 19 102.21 52.64 41.63
C GLY A 19 101.39 53.45 40.63
N TYR A 20 100.24 52.88 40.20
CA TYR A 20 99.26 53.57 39.38
C TYR A 20 98.66 54.78 40.13
N ASN A 21 98.28 55.81 39.37
CA ASN A 21 97.61 56.98 39.93
C ASN A 21 96.19 56.60 40.36
N MET A 22 95.93 56.65 41.67
CA MET A 22 94.65 56.23 42.26
C MET A 22 93.46 56.97 41.65
N ALA A 23 93.58 58.28 41.36
CA ALA A 23 92.49 59.05 40.76
C ALA A 23 92.14 58.60 39.33
N MET A 24 93.14 58.22 38.52
CA MET A 24 92.88 57.71 37.16
C MET A 24 92.34 56.28 37.18
N VAL A 25 92.73 55.47 38.18
CA VAL A 25 92.17 54.14 38.37
C VAL A 25 90.70 54.24 38.79
N ASP A 26 90.36 55.15 39.71
CA ASP A 26 88.99 55.37 40.16
C ASP A 26 88.10 55.86 38.99
N GLU A 27 88.54 56.83 38.19
CA GLU A 27 87.79 57.29 37.00
C GLU A 27 87.54 56.15 35.98
N PHE A 28 88.52 55.26 35.79
CA PHE A 28 88.34 54.08 34.95
C PHE A 28 87.36 53.07 35.55
N LEU A 29 87.40 52.83 36.87
CA LEU A 29 86.47 51.94 37.55
C LEU A 29 85.04 52.48 37.57
N ASP A 30 84.85 53.80 37.64
CA ASP A 30 83.54 54.44 37.54
C ASP A 30 82.92 54.20 36.15
N GLN A 31 83.69 54.47 35.09
CA GLN A 31 83.26 54.18 33.71
C GLN A 31 82.99 52.68 33.50
N LEU A 32 83.90 51.82 33.98
CA LEU A 32 83.74 50.37 33.89
C LEU A 32 82.49 49.89 34.64
N THR A 33 82.22 50.45 35.82
CA THR A 33 81.03 50.12 36.62
C THR A 33 79.75 50.52 35.90
N GLU A 34 79.72 51.68 35.24
CA GLU A 34 78.58 52.13 34.43
C GLU A 34 78.32 51.21 33.23
N ASP A 35 79.35 50.95 32.42
CA ASP A 35 79.27 50.07 31.26
C ASP A 35 78.85 48.64 31.65
N TYR A 36 79.43 48.14 32.75
CA TYR A 36 79.15 46.79 33.23
C TYR A 36 77.74 46.68 33.83
N THR A 37 77.24 47.73 34.49
CA THR A 37 75.85 47.83 34.94
C THR A 37 74.89 47.80 33.76
N THR A 38 75.20 48.55 32.70
CA THR A 38 74.40 48.59 31.46
C THR A 38 74.36 47.22 30.81
N LEU A 39 75.52 46.58 30.65
CA LEU A 39 75.63 45.24 30.10
C LEU A 39 74.82 44.20 30.91
N TYR A 40 74.84 44.29 32.24
CA TYR A 40 74.03 43.41 33.10
C TYR A 40 72.52 43.61 32.90
N LYS A 41 72.06 44.87 32.83
CA LYS A 41 70.65 45.19 32.58
C LYS A 41 70.20 44.70 31.21
N GLU A 42 71.01 44.91 30.17
CA GLU A 42 70.73 44.42 28.82
C GLU A 42 70.73 42.89 28.76
N ASN A 43 71.68 42.23 29.43
CA ASN A 43 71.72 40.77 29.50
C ASN A 43 70.47 40.19 30.16
N ALA A 44 70.01 40.81 31.25
CA ALA A 44 68.76 40.43 31.91
C ALA A 44 67.54 40.64 30.99
N ALA A 45 67.48 41.80 30.31
CA ALA A 45 66.42 42.09 29.36
C ALA A 45 66.39 41.11 28.18
N LEU A 46 67.56 40.76 27.62
CA LEU A 46 67.70 39.78 26.54
C LEU A 46 67.31 38.38 26.98
N LYS A 47 67.71 37.94 28.18
CA LYS A 47 67.27 36.66 28.75
C LYS A 47 65.75 36.59 28.91
N ASN A 48 65.13 37.67 29.40
CA ASN A 48 63.67 37.75 29.50
C ASN A 48 63.01 37.71 28.12
N LYS A 49 63.52 38.45 27.13
CA LYS A 49 63.02 38.38 25.74
C LYS A 49 63.14 36.96 25.17
N MET A 50 64.27 36.29 25.37
CA MET A 50 64.47 34.92 24.93
C MET A 50 63.45 33.97 25.54
N LYS A 51 63.22 34.09 26.86
CA LYS A 51 62.21 33.30 27.57
C LYS A 51 60.83 33.49 26.97
N VAL A 52 60.38 34.73 26.79
CA VAL A 52 59.07 35.05 26.19
C VAL A 52 58.95 34.51 24.76
N LEU A 53 60.01 34.62 23.96
CA LEU A 53 60.01 34.10 22.60
C LEU A 53 59.88 32.58 22.57
N VAL A 54 60.61 31.88 23.44
CA VAL A 54 60.51 30.41 23.57
C VAL A 54 59.10 30.01 23.99
N GLU A 55 58.56 30.62 25.04
CA GLU A 55 57.18 30.38 25.50
C GLU A 55 56.17 30.61 24.37
N LYS A 56 56.34 31.66 23.57
CA LYS A 56 55.43 31.96 22.46
C LYS A 56 55.53 30.95 21.31
N VAL A 57 56.73 30.45 21.01
CA VAL A 57 56.93 29.40 20.01
C VAL A 57 56.27 28.09 20.47
N GLU A 58 56.38 27.75 21.75
CA GLU A 58 55.73 26.56 22.32
C GLU A 58 54.20 26.69 22.30
N GLU A 59 53.67 27.87 22.63
CA GLU A 59 52.24 28.16 22.51
C GLU A 59 51.77 27.98 21.06
N TYR A 60 52.47 28.56 20.08
CA TYR A 60 52.09 28.40 18.67
C TYR A 60 52.09 26.95 18.23
N ARG A 61 53.14 26.18 18.59
CA ARG A 61 53.19 24.74 18.29
C ARG A 61 52.02 23.98 18.88
N SER A 62 51.67 24.26 20.13
CA SER A 62 50.52 23.63 20.80
C SER A 62 49.20 23.99 20.11
N THR A 63 49.00 25.26 19.74
CA THR A 63 47.80 25.69 19.01
C THR A 63 47.71 25.06 17.62
N GLU A 64 48.83 24.94 16.89
CA GLU A 64 48.89 24.30 15.59
C GLU A 64 48.54 22.81 15.68
N GLU A 65 49.06 22.10 16.69
CA GLU A 65 48.74 20.70 16.92
C GLU A 65 47.25 20.51 17.25
N ALA A 66 46.68 21.37 18.10
CA ALA A 66 45.26 21.36 18.42
C ALA A 66 44.38 21.65 17.18
N MET A 67 44.78 22.60 16.34
CA MET A 67 44.12 22.88 15.06
C MET A 67 44.21 21.69 14.12
N ARG A 68 45.38 21.08 13.96
CA ARG A 68 45.59 19.89 13.13
C ARG A 68 44.70 18.73 13.60
N LYS A 69 44.62 18.49 14.90
CA LYS A 69 43.74 17.45 15.48
C LYS A 69 42.27 17.74 15.23
N THR A 70 41.86 19.01 15.36
CA THR A 70 40.48 19.44 15.07
C THR A 70 40.15 19.21 13.59
N LEU A 71 41.04 19.61 12.68
CA LEU A 71 40.86 19.40 11.23
C LEU A 71 40.78 17.91 10.87
N LEU A 72 41.63 17.07 11.45
CA LEU A 72 41.57 15.62 11.22
C LEU A 72 40.27 15.00 11.75
N THR A 73 39.77 15.46 12.90
CA THR A 73 38.49 15.02 13.45
C THR A 73 37.33 15.46 12.56
N ALA A 74 37.35 16.71 12.09
CA ALA A 74 36.35 17.24 11.17
C ALA A 74 36.35 16.49 9.84
N GLN A 75 37.52 16.17 9.29
CA GLN A 75 37.65 15.37 8.07
C GLN A 75 37.04 13.98 8.26
N LYS A 76 37.40 13.27 9.34
CA LYS A 76 36.83 11.96 9.64
C LYS A 76 35.31 12.02 9.79
N MET A 77 34.80 13.02 10.50
CA MET A 77 33.36 13.22 10.66
C MET A 77 32.66 13.47 9.33
N ALA A 78 33.27 14.24 8.42
CA ALA A 78 32.74 14.45 7.08
C ALA A 78 32.73 13.15 6.26
N ASP A 79 33.81 12.38 6.30
CA ASP A 79 33.92 11.09 5.61
C ASP A 79 32.88 10.08 6.15
N ASP A 80 32.73 10.01 7.48
CA ASP A 80 31.75 9.15 8.15
C ASP A 80 30.32 9.55 7.78
N MET A 81 30.03 10.86 7.74
CA MET A 81 28.71 11.38 7.33
C MET A 81 28.40 11.03 5.88
N VAL A 82 29.37 11.15 4.96
CA VAL A 82 29.18 10.75 3.55
C VAL A 82 28.94 9.25 3.46
N LYS A 83 29.72 8.44 4.17
CA LYS A 83 29.57 6.99 4.18
C LYS A 83 28.21 6.54 4.73
N GLU A 84 27.74 7.18 5.80
CA GLU A 84 26.42 6.93 6.38
C GLU A 84 25.30 7.34 5.40
N ALA A 85 25.42 8.50 4.75
CA ALA A 85 24.48 8.94 3.73
C ALA A 85 24.43 7.98 2.52
N GLU A 86 25.57 7.46 2.08
CA GLU A 86 25.63 6.46 1.01
C GLU A 86 25.01 5.13 1.42
N ALA A 87 25.29 4.67 2.65
CA ALA A 87 24.72 3.44 3.18
C ALA A 87 23.20 3.52 3.35
N THR A 88 22.70 4.64 3.90
CA THR A 88 21.26 4.88 4.07
C THR A 88 20.55 5.00 2.72
N LYS A 89 21.15 5.70 1.74
CA LYS A 89 20.64 5.76 0.37
C LYS A 89 20.56 4.37 -0.26
N ALA A 90 21.63 3.57 -0.16
CA ALA A 90 21.65 2.22 -0.71
C ALA A 90 20.57 1.33 -0.05
N GLY A 91 20.41 1.43 1.28
CA GLY A 91 19.38 0.72 2.02
C GLY A 91 17.96 1.12 1.58
N LEU A 92 17.71 2.42 1.40
CA LEU A 92 16.42 2.94 0.96
C LEU A 92 16.08 2.48 -0.46
N ILE A 93 17.05 2.54 -1.38
CA ILE A 93 16.87 2.03 -2.75
C ILE A 93 16.55 0.53 -2.72
N HIS A 94 17.33 -0.25 -1.98
CA HIS A 94 17.10 -1.69 -1.86
C HIS A 94 15.71 -2.00 -1.28
N GLN A 95 15.30 -1.29 -0.24
CA GLN A 95 13.97 -1.46 0.35
C GLN A 95 12.86 -1.09 -0.64
N ALA A 96 12.99 0.04 -1.33
CA ALA A 96 12.02 0.48 -2.33
C ALA A 96 11.93 -0.52 -3.51
N GLU A 97 13.06 -1.07 -3.95
CA GLU A 97 13.09 -2.10 -4.99
C GLU A 97 12.40 -3.39 -4.53
N GLU A 98 12.66 -3.84 -3.31
CA GLU A 98 12.02 -5.03 -2.74
C GLU A 98 10.50 -4.84 -2.54
N GLU A 99 10.08 -3.68 -2.04
CA GLU A 99 8.66 -3.33 -1.92
C GLU A 99 7.97 -3.26 -3.29
N ALA A 100 8.61 -2.62 -4.28
CA ALA A 100 8.11 -2.58 -5.64
C ALA A 100 8.00 -3.98 -6.26
N ARG A 101 9.02 -4.83 -6.08
CA ARG A 101 9.00 -6.23 -6.55
C ARG A 101 7.85 -7.01 -5.92
N LYS A 102 7.67 -6.91 -4.59
CA LYS A 102 6.56 -7.56 -3.88
C LYS A 102 5.21 -7.07 -4.39
N ARG A 103 5.06 -5.75 -4.60
CA ARG A 103 3.82 -5.17 -5.13
C ARG A 103 3.52 -5.65 -6.55
N VAL A 104 4.52 -5.70 -7.42
CA VAL A 104 4.38 -6.24 -8.79
C VAL A 104 4.01 -7.72 -8.75
N ALA A 105 4.62 -8.52 -7.87
CA ALA A 105 4.27 -9.93 -7.71
C ALA A 105 2.83 -10.12 -7.24
N GLY A 106 2.38 -9.35 -6.23
CA GLY A 106 0.99 -9.38 -5.76
C GLY A 106 -0.01 -9.00 -6.84
N LEU A 107 0.24 -7.90 -7.57
CA LEU A 107 -0.61 -7.48 -8.67
C LEU A 107 -0.67 -8.52 -9.80
N ARG A 108 0.44 -9.19 -10.12
CA ARG A 108 0.44 -10.28 -11.11
C ARG A 108 -0.45 -11.44 -10.68
N GLN A 109 -0.39 -11.82 -9.41
CA GLN A 109 -1.23 -12.88 -8.87
C GLN A 109 -2.72 -12.50 -8.88
N GLU A 110 -3.05 -11.25 -8.52
CA GLU A 110 -4.43 -10.74 -8.61
C GLU A 110 -4.94 -10.73 -10.05
N VAL A 111 -4.12 -10.28 -11.01
CA VAL A 111 -4.46 -10.30 -12.44
C VAL A 111 -4.71 -11.73 -12.93
N GLU A 112 -3.88 -12.69 -12.54
CA GLU A 112 -4.05 -14.10 -12.91
C GLU A 112 -5.34 -14.67 -12.32
N ALA A 113 -5.63 -14.38 -11.04
CA ALA A 113 -6.86 -14.82 -10.38
C ALA A 113 -8.12 -14.23 -11.05
N GLU A 114 -8.11 -12.94 -11.38
CA GLU A 114 -9.22 -12.29 -12.07
C GLU A 114 -9.39 -12.79 -13.52
N GLN A 115 -8.29 -13.05 -14.23
CA GLN A 115 -8.35 -13.68 -15.56
C GLN A 115 -8.95 -15.10 -15.49
N PHE A 116 -8.57 -15.89 -14.49
CA PHE A 116 -9.15 -17.20 -14.26
C PHE A 116 -10.66 -17.10 -13.98
N ARG A 117 -11.07 -16.17 -13.09
CA ARG A 117 -12.47 -15.93 -12.75
C ARG A 117 -13.29 -15.48 -13.97
N LEU A 118 -12.74 -14.58 -14.78
CA LEU A 118 -13.37 -14.12 -16.03
C LEU A 118 -13.57 -15.29 -16.99
N THR A 119 -12.55 -16.12 -17.18
CA THR A 119 -12.62 -17.30 -18.06
C THR A 119 -13.65 -18.31 -17.57
N ALA A 120 -13.70 -18.57 -16.25
CA ALA A 120 -14.70 -19.44 -15.65
C ALA A 120 -16.14 -18.91 -15.85
N ALA A 121 -16.34 -17.60 -15.64
CA ALA A 121 -17.63 -16.96 -15.88
C ALA A 121 -18.05 -17.03 -17.35
N GLN A 122 -17.13 -16.74 -18.29
CA GLN A 122 -17.37 -16.87 -19.73
C GLN A 122 -17.78 -18.31 -20.09
N ASN A 123 -17.04 -19.31 -19.61
CA ASN A 123 -17.35 -20.71 -19.85
C ASN A 123 -18.73 -21.09 -19.27
N ALA A 124 -19.06 -20.62 -18.07
CA ALA A 124 -20.37 -20.85 -17.46
C ALA A 124 -21.51 -20.20 -18.28
N THR A 125 -21.32 -18.98 -18.77
CA THR A 125 -22.29 -18.30 -19.65
C THR A 125 -22.45 -19.05 -20.97
N THR A 126 -21.36 -19.49 -21.61
CA THR A 126 -21.44 -20.28 -22.84
C THR A 126 -22.18 -21.60 -22.61
N ALA A 127 -21.90 -22.29 -21.49
CA ALA A 127 -22.60 -23.52 -21.13
C ALA A 127 -24.09 -23.28 -20.87
N TYR A 128 -24.45 -22.17 -20.21
CA TYR A 128 -25.86 -21.81 -19.97
C TYR A 128 -26.60 -21.51 -21.28
N VAL A 129 -26.00 -20.73 -22.18
CA VAL A 129 -26.57 -20.45 -23.51
C VAL A 129 -26.73 -21.73 -24.32
N ALA A 130 -25.77 -22.66 -24.25
CA ALA A 130 -25.89 -23.97 -24.91
C ALA A 130 -27.08 -24.78 -24.36
N LYS A 131 -27.23 -24.87 -23.03
CA LYS A 131 -28.37 -25.54 -22.39
C LYS A 131 -29.71 -24.91 -22.77
N LEU A 132 -29.80 -23.58 -22.83
CA LEU A 132 -31.01 -22.88 -23.28
C LEU A 132 -31.38 -23.22 -24.72
N LYS A 133 -30.39 -23.25 -25.62
CA LYS A 133 -30.62 -23.65 -27.02
C LYS A 133 -31.11 -25.08 -27.14
N GLU A 134 -30.54 -26.00 -26.37
CA GLU A 134 -30.95 -27.39 -26.32
C GLU A 134 -32.39 -27.53 -25.77
N LEU A 135 -32.73 -26.79 -24.71
CA LEU A 135 -34.09 -26.75 -24.18
C LEU A 135 -35.11 -26.26 -25.21
N TYR A 136 -34.80 -25.16 -25.91
CA TYR A 136 -35.68 -24.65 -26.97
C TYR A 136 -35.82 -25.63 -28.14
N GLN A 137 -34.75 -26.33 -28.53
CA GLN A 137 -34.83 -27.37 -29.55
C GLN A 137 -35.75 -28.52 -29.11
N HIS A 138 -35.64 -28.96 -27.86
CA HIS A 138 -36.51 -29.98 -27.29
C HIS A 138 -37.98 -29.53 -27.21
N GLU A 139 -38.25 -28.28 -26.80
CA GLU A 139 -39.62 -27.72 -26.83
C GLU A 139 -40.17 -27.63 -28.26
N LEU A 140 -39.35 -27.25 -29.24
CA LEU A 140 -39.77 -27.23 -30.65
C LEU A 140 -40.08 -28.64 -31.16
N GLU A 141 -39.26 -29.63 -30.84
CA GLU A 141 -39.48 -31.04 -31.19
C GLU A 141 -40.75 -31.58 -30.53
N TYR A 142 -41.00 -31.21 -29.28
CA TYR A 142 -42.24 -31.55 -28.57
C TYR A 142 -43.48 -30.94 -29.24
N LEU A 143 -43.44 -29.65 -29.61
CA LEU A 143 -44.51 -28.99 -30.37
C LEU A 143 -44.76 -29.66 -31.73
N ASN A 144 -43.70 -29.99 -32.47
CA ASN A 144 -43.81 -30.74 -33.73
C ASN A 144 -44.39 -32.15 -33.52
N GLY A 145 -44.16 -32.76 -32.35
CA GLY A 145 -44.80 -34.01 -31.94
C GLY A 145 -46.28 -33.86 -31.64
N LEU A 146 -46.68 -32.75 -31.00
CA LEU A 146 -48.08 -32.41 -30.76
C LEU A 146 -48.84 -32.12 -32.06
N ASP A 147 -48.20 -31.54 -33.07
CA ASP A 147 -48.82 -31.29 -34.37
C ASP A 147 -49.28 -32.60 -35.06
N LYS A 148 -48.63 -33.73 -34.72
CA LYS A 148 -49.05 -35.08 -35.16
C LYS A 148 -50.28 -35.62 -34.40
N LEU A 149 -50.62 -35.02 -33.25
CA LEU A 149 -51.77 -35.36 -32.42
C LEU A 149 -52.97 -34.42 -32.65
N THR A 150 -52.75 -33.25 -33.25
CA THR A 150 -53.83 -32.42 -33.78
C THR A 150 -54.25 -32.92 -35.16
N PRO A 151 -55.54 -33.23 -35.38
CA PRO A 151 -56.02 -33.47 -36.72
C PRO A 151 -55.79 -32.21 -37.54
N ALA A 152 -55.36 -32.36 -38.80
CA ALA A 152 -55.43 -31.28 -39.77
C ALA A 152 -56.84 -30.65 -39.69
N PRO A 153 -56.99 -29.31 -39.79
CA PRO A 153 -58.32 -28.72 -39.85
C PRO A 153 -59.09 -29.49 -40.91
N ALA A 154 -60.18 -30.12 -40.48
CA ALA A 154 -61.07 -30.79 -41.41
C ALA A 154 -61.37 -29.74 -42.48
N GLN A 155 -60.95 -30.01 -43.72
CA GLN A 155 -61.53 -29.34 -44.87
C GLN A 155 -63.01 -29.62 -44.74
N GLU A 156 -63.76 -28.63 -44.26
CA GLU A 156 -65.20 -28.60 -44.47
C GLU A 156 -65.37 -28.69 -45.97
N ALA A 157 -65.72 -29.88 -46.43
CA ALA A 157 -66.13 -30.10 -47.79
C ALA A 157 -67.28 -29.12 -48.07
N ASP A 158 -67.13 -28.34 -49.14
CA ASP A 158 -68.15 -27.41 -49.62
C ASP A 158 -69.51 -28.14 -49.65
N PRO A 159 -70.52 -27.70 -48.87
CA PRO A 159 -71.82 -28.37 -48.77
C PRO A 159 -72.53 -28.46 -50.13
N VAL A 160 -72.11 -27.66 -51.11
CA VAL A 160 -72.61 -27.71 -52.49
C VAL A 160 -72.14 -28.96 -53.23
N ALA A 161 -70.92 -29.45 -52.96
CA ALA A 161 -70.38 -30.68 -53.57
C ALA A 161 -71.03 -31.94 -52.98
N ALA A 162 -71.35 -31.94 -51.68
CA ALA A 162 -72.09 -33.03 -51.04
C ALA A 162 -73.54 -33.09 -51.52
N ALA A 163 -74.23 -31.94 -51.61
CA ALA A 163 -75.60 -31.89 -52.14
C ALA A 163 -75.68 -32.33 -53.62
N ALA A 164 -74.66 -32.06 -54.43
CA ALA A 164 -74.61 -32.54 -55.82
C ALA A 164 -74.45 -34.07 -55.90
N GLN A 165 -73.69 -34.68 -54.98
CA GLN A 165 -73.55 -36.14 -54.90
C GLN A 165 -74.80 -36.81 -54.36
N ASP A 166 -75.49 -36.20 -53.40
CA ASP A 166 -76.76 -36.71 -52.87
C ASP A 166 -77.89 -36.65 -53.90
N ILE A 167 -77.98 -35.58 -54.70
CA ILE A 167 -78.94 -35.50 -55.81
C ILE A 167 -78.66 -36.59 -56.83
N GLN A 168 -77.38 -36.85 -57.16
CA GLN A 168 -76.99 -37.90 -58.09
C GLN A 168 -77.33 -39.30 -57.53
N ALA A 169 -77.03 -39.55 -56.26
CA ALA A 169 -77.37 -40.81 -55.58
C ALA A 169 -78.89 -41.02 -55.45
N THR A 170 -79.67 -39.94 -55.26
CA THR A 170 -81.14 -40.01 -55.19
C THR A 170 -81.75 -40.32 -56.55
N VAL A 171 -81.17 -39.82 -57.65
CA VAL A 171 -81.59 -40.15 -59.02
C VAL A 171 -81.30 -41.61 -59.35
N ASP A 172 -80.16 -42.14 -58.89
CA ASP A 172 -79.79 -43.54 -59.09
C ASP A 172 -80.61 -44.49 -58.18
N HIS A 173 -80.99 -44.04 -56.96
CA HIS A 173 -81.82 -44.80 -56.02
C HIS A 173 -83.32 -44.80 -56.37
N LEU A 174 -83.85 -43.76 -57.05
CA LEU A 174 -85.24 -43.77 -57.54
C LEU A 174 -85.48 -44.74 -58.72
N ALA A 175 -84.41 -45.28 -59.32
CA ALA A 175 -84.48 -46.24 -60.42
C ALA A 175 -84.48 -47.71 -59.97
N GLN A 176 -84.30 -47.98 -58.67
CA GLN A 176 -84.27 -49.34 -58.12
C GLN A 176 -85.17 -49.40 -56.87
N GLU A 177 -86.44 -49.77 -57.11
CA GLU A 177 -87.29 -50.57 -56.22
C GLU A 177 -87.54 -49.97 -54.81
N GLU A 178 -88.69 -49.34 -54.57
CA GLU A 178 -89.92 -50.03 -54.09
C GLU A 178 -89.63 -51.36 -53.37
N THR A 179 -89.50 -51.34 -52.04
CA THR A 179 -90.28 -52.18 -51.08
C THR A 179 -89.70 -52.15 -49.65
N GLY A 180 -90.59 -51.91 -48.67
CA GLY A 180 -90.55 -52.40 -47.28
C GLY A 180 -89.64 -51.66 -46.27
N ASP A 181 -90.17 -50.72 -45.48
CA ASP A 181 -90.81 -50.88 -44.15
C ASP A 181 -89.81 -50.99 -42.96
N LEU A 182 -89.75 -49.93 -42.12
CA LEU A 182 -90.16 -49.85 -40.69
C LEU A 182 -89.09 -50.42 -39.72
N GLU A 183 -88.66 -49.85 -38.59
CA GLU A 183 -89.25 -49.05 -37.48
C GLU A 183 -88.11 -48.19 -36.84
N ASP A 184 -88.30 -46.95 -36.37
CA ASP A 184 -88.70 -46.51 -34.99
C ASP A 184 -87.88 -47.17 -33.85
N THR A 185 -87.33 -46.56 -32.79
CA THR A 185 -87.54 -45.29 -32.07
C THR A 185 -86.41 -45.11 -31.00
N LYS A 186 -86.12 -43.83 -30.64
CA LYS A 186 -85.84 -43.24 -29.29
C LYS A 186 -84.71 -43.66 -28.30
N GLU A 187 -84.05 -42.60 -27.81
CA GLU A 187 -83.81 -42.15 -26.40
C GLU A 187 -82.67 -42.74 -25.51
N MET A 188 -81.80 -41.82 -25.03
CA MET A 188 -81.13 -41.82 -23.70
C MET A 188 -82.20 -41.63 -22.59
N PRO A 189 -81.99 -41.72 -21.23
CA PRO A 189 -80.75 -41.50 -20.45
C PRO A 189 -80.69 -42.24 -19.07
N GLY A 190 -79.77 -41.83 -18.18
CA GLY A 190 -79.82 -42.06 -16.72
C GLY A 190 -78.45 -42.38 -16.13
N LYS A 191 -78.08 -42.06 -14.88
CA LYS A 191 -78.74 -41.38 -13.75
C LYS A 191 -77.65 -41.10 -12.68
N GLU A 192 -77.97 -40.21 -11.76
CA GLU A 192 -77.24 -39.76 -10.56
C GLU A 192 -77.16 -40.82 -9.44
N GLU A 193 -76.28 -40.57 -8.45
CA GLU A 193 -76.42 -40.75 -6.97
C GLU A 193 -74.98 -40.68 -6.33
N LEU A 194 -74.57 -39.75 -5.45
CA LEU A 194 -74.96 -39.41 -4.05
C LEU A 194 -75.06 -40.67 -3.14
N GLU A 195 -74.48 -40.81 -1.94
CA GLU A 195 -73.78 -39.93 -1.00
C GLU A 195 -73.19 -40.80 0.15
N ALA A 196 -72.41 -40.15 1.03
CA ALA A 196 -72.25 -40.39 2.48
C ALA A 196 -71.28 -41.47 3.03
N GLY A 197 -70.41 -41.00 3.94
CA GLY A 197 -69.71 -41.81 4.94
C GLY A 197 -68.57 -41.07 5.64
N ALA A 198 -68.83 -40.55 6.83
CA ALA A 198 -67.93 -39.72 7.66
C ALA A 198 -66.89 -40.52 8.49
N ALA A 199 -65.73 -39.91 8.77
CA ALA A 199 -65.12 -39.71 10.11
C ALA A 199 -63.60 -39.37 10.02
N GLN A 200 -63.23 -38.17 10.49
CA GLN A 200 -62.14 -37.80 11.45
C GLN A 200 -60.95 -38.78 11.63
N GLU A 201 -59.66 -38.40 11.57
CA GLU A 201 -58.89 -37.42 12.37
C GLU A 201 -57.51 -37.10 11.72
N ASP A 202 -56.98 -35.90 12.00
CA ASP A 202 -55.57 -35.46 12.13
C ASP A 202 -54.53 -35.77 11.02
N GLU A 203 -54.10 -34.74 10.29
CA GLU A 203 -52.75 -34.12 10.37
C GLU A 203 -52.61 -33.02 9.28
N GLU A 204 -52.10 -31.86 9.70
CA GLU A 204 -51.77 -30.73 8.84
C GLU A 204 -50.52 -31.02 7.98
N GLU A 205 -50.62 -30.95 6.66
CA GLU A 205 -49.49 -30.57 5.80
C GLU A 205 -49.96 -29.64 4.67
N ALA A 206 -49.54 -28.38 4.75
CA ALA A 206 -49.63 -27.41 3.66
C ALA A 206 -48.44 -27.57 2.70
N PRO A 207 -48.61 -27.31 1.39
CA PRO A 207 -47.55 -27.48 0.39
C PRO A 207 -46.53 -26.33 0.48
N GLY A 208 -45.30 -26.64 0.86
CA GLY A 208 -44.17 -25.72 0.87
C GLY A 208 -43.68 -25.37 -0.55
N GLY A 209 -44.08 -24.21 -1.06
CA GLY A 209 -43.56 -23.62 -2.29
C GLY A 209 -42.26 -22.83 -2.06
N LEU A 210 -41.53 -22.64 -3.17
CA LEU A 210 -40.23 -21.99 -3.43
C LEU A 210 -39.92 -20.63 -2.74
N TYR A 211 -40.76 -20.15 -1.83
CA TYR A 211 -40.65 -18.85 -1.16
C TYR A 211 -40.03 -18.92 0.25
N SER A 212 -40.00 -20.09 0.90
CA SER A 212 -39.39 -20.25 2.24
C SER A 212 -37.85 -20.34 2.21
N ASP A 213 -37.27 -20.81 1.11
CA ASP A 213 -35.80 -20.94 0.99
C ASP A 213 -35.12 -19.59 0.76
N LEU A 214 -35.83 -18.61 0.20
CA LEU A 214 -35.30 -17.25 0.00
C LEU A 214 -35.25 -16.44 1.30
N THR A 215 -36.14 -16.69 2.27
CA THR A 215 -36.13 -15.96 3.56
C THR A 215 -35.13 -16.52 4.56
N ALA A 216 -34.78 -17.81 4.46
CA ALA A 216 -33.74 -18.43 5.29
C ALA A 216 -32.32 -17.92 4.95
N ALA A 217 -32.06 -17.56 3.68
CA ALA A 217 -30.77 -17.04 3.24
C ALA A 217 -30.47 -15.60 3.71
N PHE A 218 -31.51 -14.81 4.02
CA PHE A 218 -31.36 -13.43 4.51
C PHE A 218 -31.35 -13.30 6.05
N ALA A 219 -31.69 -14.36 6.79
CA ALA A 219 -31.75 -14.33 8.25
C ALA A 219 -30.45 -14.75 8.96
N GLN A 220 -29.43 -15.23 8.22
CA GLN A 220 -28.14 -15.67 8.80
C GLN A 220 -27.03 -14.60 8.85
N GLN A 221 -27.37 -13.33 8.69
CA GLN A 221 -26.40 -12.25 8.86
C GLN A 221 -26.65 -11.54 10.20
N GLU A 222 -26.04 -12.10 11.26
CA GLU A 222 -25.89 -11.38 12.52
C GLU A 222 -25.21 -10.02 12.28
N PRO A 223 -25.58 -8.96 13.03
CA PRO A 223 -24.89 -7.69 12.96
C PRO A 223 -23.52 -7.85 13.63
N GLY A 224 -22.52 -8.22 12.83
CA GLY A 224 -21.13 -8.06 13.19
C GLY A 224 -20.89 -6.61 13.58
N THR A 225 -20.40 -6.43 14.80
CA THR A 225 -19.97 -5.15 15.35
C THR A 225 -18.97 -4.49 14.41
N GLU A 226 -19.44 -3.54 13.60
CA GLU A 226 -18.56 -2.61 12.92
C GLU A 226 -17.86 -1.78 14.00
N HIS A 227 -16.60 -2.12 14.26
CA HIS A 227 -15.67 -1.13 14.77
C HIS A 227 -15.52 -0.05 13.70
N ALA A 228 -16.43 0.92 13.72
CA ALA A 228 -16.16 2.24 13.20
C ALA A 228 -14.84 2.66 13.83
N ARG A 229 -13.76 2.64 13.04
CA ARG A 229 -12.48 3.21 13.44
C ARG A 229 -12.72 4.71 13.57
N HIS A 230 -13.18 5.11 14.74
CA HIS A 230 -13.20 6.51 15.13
C HIS A 230 -11.73 6.92 15.23
N LEU A 231 -11.21 7.56 14.18
CA LEU A 231 -9.92 8.20 14.22
C LEU A 231 -10.07 9.39 15.19
N SER A 232 -9.92 9.14 16.48
CA SER A 232 -9.69 10.20 17.46
C SER A 232 -8.29 10.74 17.20
N ILE A 233 -8.19 11.72 16.30
CA ILE A 233 -6.97 12.49 16.12
C ILE A 233 -6.81 13.32 17.39
N ASP A 234 -5.82 12.96 18.20
CA ASP A 234 -5.46 13.70 19.39
C ASP A 234 -4.72 14.98 18.97
N LEU A 235 -5.42 16.12 19.04
CA LEU A 235 -4.94 17.43 18.58
C LEU A 235 -4.14 18.18 19.65
N GLU A 236 -3.97 17.62 20.86
CA GLU A 236 -3.30 18.33 21.96
C GLU A 236 -1.78 18.55 21.73
N HIS A 237 -1.17 17.85 20.77
CA HIS A 237 0.29 17.93 20.52
C HIS A 237 0.67 18.15 19.05
N LEU A 238 -0.24 18.71 18.24
CA LEU A 238 0.05 18.98 16.83
C LEU A 238 0.95 20.21 16.68
N GLN A 239 2.27 20.00 16.70
CA GLN A 239 3.26 21.05 16.46
C GLN A 239 3.38 21.31 14.96
N PHE A 240 2.77 22.39 14.48
CA PHE A 240 3.02 22.88 13.13
C PHE A 240 4.41 23.51 13.06
N GLY A 241 5.10 23.32 11.93
CA GLY A 241 6.40 23.93 11.66
C GLY A 241 6.36 25.46 11.81
N LYS A 242 7.55 26.08 11.90
CA LYS A 242 7.82 27.49 12.31
C LYS A 242 7.03 28.60 11.59
N ASP A 243 6.18 28.28 10.62
CA ASP A 243 5.48 29.23 9.75
C ASP A 243 3.94 29.22 9.90
N TYR A 244 3.38 28.59 10.94
CA TYR A 244 1.92 28.58 11.15
C TYR A 244 1.49 29.49 12.32
N GLU A 245 1.24 30.78 12.03
CA GLU A 245 0.57 31.71 12.95
C GLU A 245 -0.95 31.64 12.78
N ILE A 246 -1.67 31.25 13.84
CA ILE A 246 -3.14 31.33 13.89
C ILE A 246 -3.48 32.74 14.39
N LYS A 247 -4.16 33.55 13.56
CA LYS A 247 -4.71 34.86 13.93
C LYS A 247 -5.99 34.74 14.74
#